data_AF-A0A914UIM3-F1
#
_entry.id   AF-A0A914UIM3-F1
#
_cell.length_a   1.000
_cell.length_b   1.000
_cell.length_c   1.000
_cell.angle_alpha   90.00
_cell.angle_beta   90.00
_cell.angle_gamma   90.00
#
_symmetry.space_group_name_H-M   'P 1'
#
loop_
_entity.id
_entity.type
_entity.pdbx_description
1 polymer ?
#
loop_
_entity_poly.entity_id
_entity_poly.type
_entity_poly.pdbx_seq_one_letter_code
_entity_poly.pdbx_strand_id
1 'polypeptide(L)'
;MGRGHKGLGKIKVNDAMQLADVSSVTAVTGECATVEPFIDSKYDVHVQKIGPSYKAFIRKGITGQWKTNTGSSMLFSSIHMMYRQVL
;
A
#
# COMPACT_ATOMS: atom_id res chain seq x y z
N MET A 1 16.02 -3.07 -0.93
CA MET A 1 14.67 -2.49 -1.16
C MET A 1 14.69 -2.01 -2.59
N GLY A 2 13.75 -2.45 -3.41
CA GLY A 2 13.68 -2.15 -4.83
C GLY A 2 12.28 -2.44 -5.34
N ARG A 3 12.12 -2.97 -6.55
CA ARG A 3 10.80 -3.34 -7.11
C ARG A 3 10.18 -4.55 -6.38
N GLY A 4 9.55 -4.30 -5.23
CA GLY A 4 8.87 -5.30 -4.42
C GLY A 4 7.33 -5.21 -4.49
N HIS A 5 6.67 -6.31 -4.84
CA HIS A 5 5.20 -6.41 -4.89
C HIS A 5 4.62 -7.10 -3.64
N LYS A 6 3.30 -6.96 -3.43
CA LYS A 6 2.55 -7.69 -2.38
C LYS A 6 3.09 -7.51 -0.95
N GLY A 7 3.75 -6.40 -0.66
CA GLY A 7 4.29 -6.09 0.68
C GLY A 7 5.70 -6.64 0.94
N LEU A 8 6.34 -7.27 -0.05
CA LEU A 8 7.73 -7.71 0.03
C LEU A 8 8.68 -6.53 0.17
N GLY A 9 9.70 -6.69 1.03
CA GLY A 9 10.72 -5.68 1.29
C GLY A 9 10.24 -4.45 2.06
N LYS A 10 8.97 -4.37 2.48
CA LYS A 10 8.43 -3.27 3.27
C LYS A 10 8.48 -3.61 4.76
N ILE A 11 9.03 -2.75 5.59
CA ILE A 11 9.21 -2.99 7.04
C ILE A 11 8.68 -1.77 7.80
N LYS A 12 7.98 -2.00 8.92
CA LYS A 12 7.62 -0.93 9.86
C LYS A 12 8.77 -0.78 10.85
N VAL A 13 9.28 0.44 10.99
CA VAL A 13 10.39 0.79 11.87
C VAL A 13 9.84 1.71 12.97
N ASN A 14 10.13 1.41 14.24
CA ASN A 14 9.55 2.14 15.37
C ASN A 14 10.53 3.13 16.02
N ASP A 15 11.84 2.98 15.77
CA ASP A 15 12.88 3.81 16.37
C ASP A 15 14.10 3.98 15.43
N ALA A 16 15.00 4.90 15.80
CA ALA A 16 16.17 5.24 15.01
C ALA A 16 17.23 4.12 14.98
N MET A 17 17.32 3.27 16.00
CA MET A 17 18.26 2.15 16.02
C MET A 17 17.83 1.07 15.03
N GLN A 18 16.54 0.73 15.01
CA GLN A 18 15.96 -0.17 14.01
C GLN A 18 16.13 0.38 12.59
N LEU A 19 16.07 1.69 12.41
CA LEU A 19 16.32 2.30 11.10
C LEU A 19 17.78 2.09 10.66
N ALA A 20 18.74 2.25 11.58
CA ALA A 20 20.15 1.99 11.31
C ALA A 20 20.38 0.51 10.94
N ASP A 21 19.77 -0.42 11.67
CA ASP A 21 19.87 -1.85 11.35
C ASP A 21 19.29 -2.17 9.97
N VAL A 22 18.09 -1.66 9.66
CA VAL A 22 17.47 -1.85 8.33
C VAL A 22 18.31 -1.20 7.22
N SER A 23 18.94 -0.05 7.49
CA SER A 23 19.82 0.62 6.53
C SER A 23 21.02 -0.27 6.15
N SER A 24 21.61 -0.97 7.12
CA SER A 24 22.72 -1.90 6.89
C SER A 24 22.28 -3.08 6.01
N VAL A 25 21.07 -3.61 6.24
CA VAL A 25 20.49 -4.69 5.40
C VAL A 25 20.24 -4.19 3.98
N THR A 26 19.73 -2.97 3.81
CA THR A 26 19.52 -2.41 2.47
C THR A 26 20.82 -2.17 1.71
N ALA A 27 21.91 -1.84 2.40
CA ALA A 27 23.23 -1.65 1.79
C ALA A 27 23.74 -2.93 1.10
N VAL A 28 23.42 -4.12 1.63
CA VAL A 28 23.78 -5.42 1.04
C VAL A 28 23.03 -5.68 -0.27
N THR A 29 21.84 -5.10 -0.44
CA THR A 29 21.00 -5.36 -1.63
C THR A 29 21.45 -4.59 -2.88
N GLY A 30 22.27 -3.55 -2.74
CA GLY A 30 22.72 -2.72 -3.88
C GLY A 30 21.59 -1.91 -4.56
N GLU A 31 20.39 -1.88 -3.98
CA GLU A 31 19.22 -1.17 -4.51
C GLU A 31 18.82 0.03 -3.65
N CYS A 32 18.16 1.03 -4.26
CA CYS A 32 17.70 2.22 -3.56
C CYS A 32 16.46 1.96 -2.67
N ALA A 33 16.53 2.34 -1.40
CA ALA A 33 15.40 2.28 -0.46
C ALA A 33 14.68 3.63 -0.32
N THR A 34 13.40 3.61 0.00
CA THR A 34 12.61 4.79 0.35
C THR A 34 12.10 4.68 1.79
N VAL A 35 12.10 5.79 2.53
CA VAL A 35 11.55 5.88 3.88
C VAL A 35 10.42 6.88 3.86
N GLU A 36 9.27 6.51 4.43
CA GLU A 36 8.08 7.34 4.52
C GLU A 36 7.49 7.26 5.95
N PRO A 37 6.79 8.29 6.43
CA PRO A 37 6.12 8.25 7.73
C PRO A 37 5.08 7.12 7.80
N PHE A 38 5.04 6.43 8.94
CA PHE A 38 4.00 5.43 9.19
C PHE A 38 2.65 6.13 9.39
N ILE A 39 1.64 5.71 8.60
CA ILE A 39 0.27 6.20 8.71
C ILE A 39 -0.58 5.16 9.45
N ASP A 40 -1.17 5.56 10.57
CA ASP A 40 -2.19 4.77 11.26
C ASP A 40 -3.53 4.90 10.52
N SER A 41 -3.66 4.15 9.42
CA SER A 41 -4.79 4.25 8.50
C SER A 41 -6.00 3.45 9.02
N LYS A 42 -7.18 4.09 9.07
CA LYS A 42 -8.45 3.39 9.35
C LYS A 42 -8.86 2.43 8.21
N TYR A 43 -8.47 2.75 6.98
CA TYR A 43 -8.69 1.99 5.75
C TYR A 43 -7.77 2.51 4.65
N ASP A 44 -7.57 1.72 3.60
CA ASP A 44 -6.90 2.14 2.37
C ASP A 44 -7.91 2.26 1.22
N VAL A 45 -7.68 3.21 0.30
CA VAL A 45 -8.55 3.46 -0.86
C VAL A 45 -7.79 3.14 -2.14
N HIS A 46 -8.42 2.39 -3.04
CA HIS A 46 -7.91 2.08 -4.35
C HIS A 46 -8.88 2.58 -5.43
N VAL A 47 -8.44 3.56 -6.21
CA VAL A 47 -9.20 4.09 -7.35
C VAL A 47 -8.62 3.51 -8.64
N GLN A 48 -9.45 2.85 -9.42
CA GLN A 48 -9.10 2.23 -10.69
C GLN A 48 -9.84 2.90 -11.85
N LYS A 49 -9.13 3.12 -12.96
CA LYS A 49 -9.69 3.55 -14.24
C LYS A 49 -9.46 2.45 -15.29
N ILE A 50 -10.53 2.02 -15.96
CA ILE A 50 -10.47 1.10 -17.11
C ILE A 50 -11.30 1.73 -18.23
N GLY A 51 -10.63 2.24 -19.27
CA GLY A 51 -11.29 3.01 -20.32
C GLY A 51 -12.05 4.24 -19.76
N PRO A 52 -13.35 4.41 -20.05
CA PRO A 52 -14.18 5.50 -19.52
C PRO A 52 -14.77 5.20 -18.12
N SER A 53 -14.51 4.00 -17.57
CA SER A 53 -15.07 3.57 -16.28
C SER A 53 -14.11 3.85 -15.14
N TYR A 54 -14.64 4.41 -14.05
CA TYR A 54 -13.94 4.57 -12.78
C TYR A 54 -14.60 3.71 -11.70
N LYS A 55 -13.78 3.10 -10.85
CA LYS A 55 -14.22 2.37 -9.66
C LYS A 55 -13.36 2.75 -8.47
N ALA A 56 -14.00 3.00 -7.33
CA ALA A 56 -13.32 3.23 -6.06
C ALA A 56 -13.61 2.10 -5.07
N PHE A 57 -12.56 1.54 -4.51
CA PHE A 57 -12.61 0.48 -3.51
C PHE A 57 -12.02 0.96 -2.20
N ILE A 58 -12.67 0.61 -1.09
CA ILE A 58 -12.16 0.82 0.25
C ILE A 58 -11.81 -0.55 0.82
N ARG A 59 -10.59 -0.72 1.33
CA ARG A 59 -10.14 -1.94 1.99
C ARG A 59 -9.83 -1.65 3.45
N LYS A 60 -10.29 -2.54 4.32
CA LYS A 60 -10.01 -2.50 5.76
C LYS A 60 -9.42 -3.83 6.20
N GLY A 61 -8.23 -3.80 6.78
CA GLY A 61 -7.64 -4.98 7.41
C GLY A 61 -8.48 -5.42 8.61
N ILE A 62 -8.79 -6.71 8.71
CA ILE A 62 -9.58 -7.26 9.83
C ILE A 62 -8.74 -8.08 10.81
N THR A 63 -7.45 -8.27 10.54
CA THR A 63 -6.51 -9.09 11.31
C THR A 63 -5.51 -8.29 12.13
N GLY A 64 -5.67 -6.97 12.22
CA GLY A 64 -4.72 -6.08 12.91
C GLY A 64 -3.37 -5.91 12.20
N GLN A 65 -3.23 -6.40 10.96
CA GLN A 65 -2.04 -6.18 10.15
C GLN A 65 -2.00 -4.76 9.60
N TRP A 66 -0.86 -4.07 9.78
CA TRP A 66 -0.64 -2.74 9.18
C TRP A 66 -0.56 -2.79 7.66
N LYS A 67 -0.16 -3.95 7.09
CA LYS A 67 -0.25 -4.24 5.66
C LYS A 67 -1.61 -4.87 5.37
N THR A 68 -2.60 -4.06 5.05
CA THR A 68 -3.96 -4.55 4.69
C THR A 68 -3.97 -5.40 3.40
N ASN A 69 -2.89 -5.40 2.62
CA ASN A 69 -2.72 -6.29 1.47
C ASN A 69 -2.15 -7.68 1.84
N THR A 70 -1.86 -7.93 3.11
CA THR A 70 -1.32 -9.19 3.64
C THR A 70 -2.28 -9.71 4.72
N GLY A 71 -2.77 -10.93 4.52
CA GLY A 71 -3.78 -11.53 5.41
C GLY A 71 -5.21 -11.14 5.03
N SER A 72 -6.17 -11.43 5.92
CA SER A 72 -7.59 -11.21 5.65
C SER A 72 -7.97 -9.74 5.75
N SER A 73 -8.71 -9.26 4.75
CA SER A 73 -9.19 -7.89 4.64
C SER A 73 -10.60 -7.86 4.06
N MET A 74 -11.38 -6.89 4.49
CA MET A 74 -12.73 -6.63 3.98
C MET A 74 -12.66 -5.56 2.89
N LEU A 75 -13.38 -5.76 1.79
CA LEU A 75 -13.40 -4.86 0.64
C LEU A 75 -14.82 -4.34 0.40
N PHE A 76 -14.94 -3.03 0.21
CA PHE A 76 -16.18 -2.33 -0.12
C PHE A 76 -16.02 -1.59 -1.44
N SER A 77 -16.96 -1.75 -2.37
CA SER A 77 -17.01 -0.96 -3.61
C SER A 77 -17.92 0.23 -3.40
N SER A 78 -17.38 1.45 -3.45
CA SER A 78 -18.13 2.64 -3.02
C SER A 78 -18.71 3.46 -4.17
N ILE A 79 -18.02 3.58 -5.32
CA ILE A 79 -18.45 4.45 -6.43
C ILE A 79 -18.09 3.79 -7.77
N HIS A 80 -19.07 3.69 -8.67
CA HIS A 80 -18.87 3.37 -10.08
C HIS A 80 -19.39 4.54 -10.92
N MET A 81 -18.51 5.18 -11.68
CA MET A 81 -18.88 6.26 -12.61
C MET A 81 -18.55 5.82 -14.03
N MET A 82 -19.53 5.95 -14.93
CA MET A 82 -19.33 5.85 -16.38
C MET A 82 -19.46 7.24 -16.98
N TYR A 83 -18.39 7.74 -17.62
CA TYR A 83 -18.52 8.92 -18.48
C TYR A 83 -19.23 8.52 -19.77
N ARG A 84 -20.45 9.01 -20.00
CA ARG A 84 -21.10 8.94 -21.30
C ARG A 84 -20.49 10.05 -22.17
N GLN A 85 -19.68 9.70 -23.15
CA GLN A 85 -19.42 10.63 -24.26
C GLN A 85 -20.74 10.75 -25.02
N VAL A 86 -21.40 11.90 -24.90
CA VAL A 86 -22.46 12.31 -25.82
C VAL A 86 -21.74 12.70 -27.10
N LEU A 87 -21.95 11.91 -28.17
CA LEU A 87 -21.71 12.31 -29.55
C LEU A 87 -22.99 12.95 -30.08
#